data_AF-A0A0S1Y7G0-F1
#
_entry.id   AF-A0A0S1Y7G0-F1
#
_cell.length_a   1.000
_cell.length_b   1.000
_cell.length_c   1.000
_cell.angle_alpha   90.00
_cell.angle_beta   90.00
_cell.angle_gamma   90.00
#
_symmetry.space_group_name_H-M   'P 1'
#
loop_
_entity.id
_entity.type
_entity.pdbx_description
1 polymer ?
#
loop_
_entity_poly.entity_id
_entity_poly.type
_entity_poly.pdbx_seq_one_letter_code
_entity_poly.pdbx_strand_id
1 'polypeptide(L)'
;MTRRSTFACTAAVFALCAASTAYAQSDAQVVETTVARSANVCPGHSKDRTTPTVKLVPVGGLRVLLDKGLVMCPDRRLDADAPAVWYGQWGVYTWNPEVEGAGKAVAAQIDKMTRDETFPTETLVWNAKGEVVKNHTVPAFEPRPGAAVRVKVQ
;
A
#
# COMPACT_ATOMS: atom_id res chain seq x y z
N MET A 1 -35.42 -54.82 45.80
CA MET A 1 -36.11 -53.56 45.49
C MET A 1 -35.06 -52.46 45.45
N THR A 2 -34.68 -52.02 44.25
CA THR A 2 -33.53 -51.14 44.05
C THR A 2 -34.03 -49.91 43.29
N ARG A 3 -34.16 -48.77 43.99
CA ARG A 3 -34.44 -47.46 43.38
C ARG A 3 -33.30 -47.12 42.42
N ARG A 4 -33.59 -46.90 41.13
CA ARG A 4 -32.68 -46.23 40.21
C ARG A 4 -33.25 -44.88 39.80
N SER A 5 -32.41 -43.91 40.05
CA SER A 5 -32.59 -42.46 40.01
C SER A 5 -32.85 -41.94 38.61
N THR A 6 -33.86 -41.09 38.48
CA THR A 6 -34.09 -40.16 37.37
C THR A 6 -33.07 -39.02 37.45
N PHE A 7 -32.06 -39.01 36.57
CA PHE A 7 -31.33 -37.80 36.21
C PHE A 7 -30.87 -37.92 34.75
N ALA A 8 -31.77 -37.55 33.84
CA ALA A 8 -31.48 -37.37 32.43
C ALA A 8 -31.72 -35.90 32.08
N CYS A 9 -30.70 -35.07 32.32
CA CYS A 9 -30.46 -33.69 31.89
C CYS A 9 -29.02 -33.47 32.33
N THR A 10 -28.01 -33.13 31.54
CA THR A 10 -27.89 -31.95 30.67
C THR A 10 -26.48 -32.08 30.07
N ALA A 11 -26.32 -32.17 28.74
CA ALA A 11 -25.00 -32.04 28.11
C ALA A 11 -25.15 -31.70 26.62
N ALA A 12 -25.76 -30.55 26.33
CA ALA A 12 -25.81 -30.00 24.98
C ALA A 12 -25.53 -28.50 25.02
N VAL A 13 -24.38 -28.08 25.53
CA VAL A 13 -23.87 -26.71 25.34
C VAL A 13 -22.34 -26.78 25.36
N PHE A 14 -21.72 -26.32 24.26
CA PHE A 14 -20.43 -25.62 24.13
C PHE A 14 -19.81 -25.92 22.75
N ALA A 15 -20.54 -25.54 21.70
CA ALA A 15 -19.95 -25.29 20.38
C ALA A 15 -20.32 -23.85 19.97
N LEU A 16 -19.90 -22.87 20.77
CA LEU A 16 -20.00 -21.46 20.40
C LEU A 16 -18.71 -21.04 19.67
N CYS A 17 -18.85 -20.90 18.36
CA CYS A 17 -18.30 -19.81 17.56
C CYS A 17 -16.85 -19.40 17.85
N ALA A 18 -15.89 -20.15 17.30
CA ALA A 18 -14.64 -19.54 16.81
C ALA A 18 -14.94 -18.79 15.51
N ALA A 19 -15.80 -17.77 15.57
CA ALA A 19 -15.95 -16.83 14.47
C ALA A 19 -14.73 -15.92 14.55
N SER A 20 -13.73 -16.20 13.70
CA SER A 20 -12.59 -15.31 13.48
C SER A 20 -13.14 -13.92 13.25
N THR A 21 -12.92 -13.00 14.18
CA THR A 21 -13.26 -11.60 14.02
C THR A 21 -12.30 -11.02 12.99
N ALA A 22 -12.62 -11.23 11.71
CA ALA A 22 -12.12 -10.41 10.64
C ALA A 22 -12.71 -9.01 10.85
N TYR A 23 -12.12 -8.24 11.77
CA TYR A 23 -12.48 -6.84 11.96
C TYR A 23 -12.28 -6.14 10.62
N ALA A 24 -13.37 -5.64 10.05
CA ALA A 24 -13.29 -4.81 8.86
C ALA A 24 -12.37 -3.63 9.18
N GLN A 25 -11.17 -3.62 8.60
CA GLN A 25 -10.20 -2.56 8.81
C GLN A 25 -10.82 -1.24 8.35
N SER A 26 -10.89 -0.26 9.26
CA SER A 26 -11.47 1.04 8.93
C SER A 26 -10.64 1.75 7.86
N ASP A 27 -11.29 2.60 7.06
CA ASP A 27 -10.61 3.33 6.00
C ASP A 27 -9.48 4.23 6.55
N ALA A 28 -9.68 4.83 7.72
CA ALA A 28 -8.65 5.58 8.42
C ALA A 28 -7.45 4.69 8.80
N GLN A 29 -7.70 3.46 9.27
CA GLN A 29 -6.64 2.51 9.59
C GLN A 29 -5.87 2.08 8.34
N VAL A 30 -6.52 1.88 7.18
CA VAL A 30 -5.84 1.60 5.90
C VAL A 30 -4.88 2.73 5.52
N VAL A 31 -5.31 3.98 5.65
CA VAL A 31 -4.45 5.14 5.40
C VAL A 31 -3.25 5.16 6.34
N GLU A 32 -3.47 5.04 7.65
CA GLU A 32 -2.40 5.06 8.65
C GLU A 32 -1.42 3.90 8.47
N THR A 33 -1.90 2.68 8.19
CA THR A 33 -1.04 1.53 7.90
C THR A 33 -0.20 1.75 6.63
N THR A 34 -0.76 2.38 5.60
CA THR A 34 0.00 2.73 4.39
C THR A 34 1.11 3.74 4.69
N VAL A 35 0.81 4.78 5.46
CA VAL A 35 1.81 5.79 5.89
C VAL A 35 2.90 5.13 6.74
N ALA A 36 2.52 4.24 7.67
CA ALA A 36 3.47 3.51 8.52
C ALA A 36 4.38 2.59 7.69
N ARG A 37 3.86 1.89 6.68
CA ARG A 37 4.66 1.08 5.75
C ARG A 37 5.70 1.94 5.03
N SER A 38 5.30 3.14 4.60
CA SER A 38 6.19 4.10 3.95
C SER A 38 7.36 4.52 4.85
N ALA A 39 7.14 4.67 6.15
CA ALA A 39 8.19 5.00 7.12
C ALA A 39 9.30 3.94 7.21
N ASN A 40 8.95 2.66 7.01
CA ASN A 40 9.89 1.56 7.08
C ASN A 40 10.73 1.40 5.81
N VAL A 41 10.24 1.90 4.66
CA VAL A 41 10.82 1.62 3.35
C VAL A 41 11.50 2.85 2.75
N CYS A 42 10.88 4.02 2.86
CA CYS A 42 11.24 5.19 2.08
C CYS A 42 12.32 6.03 2.77
N PRO A 43 13.48 6.30 2.14
CA PRO A 43 14.49 7.19 2.72
C PRO A 43 13.93 8.59 3.03
N GLY A 44 13.20 9.18 2.07
CA GLY A 44 12.64 10.54 2.15
C GLY A 44 11.36 10.70 2.98
N HIS A 45 10.89 9.65 3.66
CA HIS A 45 9.65 9.70 4.41
C HIS A 45 9.64 10.81 5.47
N SER A 46 8.56 11.59 5.48
CA SER A 46 8.01 12.19 6.68
C SER A 46 6.49 12.05 6.62
N LYS A 47 5.82 12.03 7.77
CA LYS A 47 4.34 12.00 7.79
C LYS A 47 3.75 13.16 7.00
N ASP A 48 4.29 14.37 7.20
CA ASP A 48 3.79 15.58 6.53
C ASP A 48 3.90 15.53 5.00
N ARG A 49 4.95 14.88 4.46
CA ARG A 49 5.11 14.72 2.99
C ARG A 49 4.31 13.55 2.43
N THR A 50 4.12 12.51 3.22
CA THR A 50 3.53 11.23 2.75
C THR A 50 2.01 11.26 2.83
N THR A 51 1.47 11.65 3.98
CA THR A 51 0.04 11.54 4.29
C THR A 51 -0.87 12.28 3.30
N PRO A 52 -0.56 13.51 2.83
CA PRO A 52 -1.44 14.21 1.88
C PRO A 52 -1.68 13.43 0.60
N THR A 53 -0.65 12.77 0.06
CA THR A 53 -0.76 12.00 -1.20
C THR A 53 -1.42 10.64 -0.96
N VAL A 54 -1.12 9.96 0.15
CA VAL A 54 -1.79 8.70 0.49
C VAL A 54 -3.31 8.89 0.58
N LYS A 55 -3.77 10.02 1.15
CA LYS A 55 -5.20 10.34 1.26
C LYS A 55 -5.90 10.61 -0.07
N LEU A 56 -5.16 10.84 -1.16
CA LEU A 56 -5.73 11.00 -2.50
C LEU A 56 -6.07 9.66 -3.16
N VAL A 57 -5.47 8.57 -2.71
CA VAL A 57 -5.70 7.24 -3.27
C VAL A 57 -7.02 6.68 -2.72
N PRO A 58 -7.91 6.15 -3.57
CA PRO A 58 -9.10 5.43 -3.10
C PRO A 58 -8.71 4.31 -2.15
N VAL A 59 -9.45 4.15 -1.04
CA VAL A 59 -9.08 3.18 0.01
C VAL A 59 -9.03 1.75 -0.50
N GLY A 60 -9.87 1.39 -1.49
CA GLY A 60 -9.77 0.11 -2.19
C GLY A 60 -8.40 -0.11 -2.83
N GLY A 61 -7.86 0.92 -3.52
CA GLY A 61 -6.50 0.88 -4.07
C GLY A 61 -5.44 0.75 -2.98
N LEU A 62 -5.58 1.46 -1.86
CA LEU A 62 -4.66 1.32 -0.71
C LEU A 62 -4.66 -0.10 -0.12
N ARG A 63 -5.83 -0.75 -0.03
CA ARG A 63 -5.92 -2.15 0.39
C ARG A 63 -5.16 -3.06 -0.56
N VAL A 64 -5.27 -2.85 -1.88
CA VAL A 64 -4.49 -3.60 -2.89
C VAL A 64 -2.99 -3.37 -2.71
N LEU A 65 -2.55 -2.13 -2.46
CA LEU A 65 -1.13 -1.84 -2.21
C LEU A 65 -0.63 -2.61 -0.98
N LEU A 66 -1.37 -2.58 0.13
CA LEU A 66 -0.99 -3.28 1.35
C LEU A 66 -0.92 -4.80 1.16
N ASP A 67 -1.92 -5.37 0.49
CA ASP A 67 -2.01 -6.81 0.18
C ASP A 67 -0.84 -7.28 -0.70
N LYS A 68 -0.57 -6.57 -1.80
CA LYS A 68 0.53 -6.88 -2.73
C LYS A 68 1.90 -6.41 -2.26
N GLY A 69 1.97 -5.78 -1.10
CA GLY A 69 3.20 -5.29 -0.50
C GLY A 69 3.83 -4.08 -1.20
N LEU A 70 3.05 -3.32 -1.96
CA LEU A 70 3.48 -2.14 -2.70
C LEU A 70 3.56 -0.91 -1.78
N VAL A 71 4.42 0.04 -2.13
CA VAL A 71 4.79 1.14 -1.23
C VAL A 71 4.68 2.48 -1.93
N MET A 72 4.32 3.51 -1.17
CA MET A 72 4.29 4.91 -1.60
C MET A 72 5.44 5.68 -0.92
N CYS A 73 6.38 6.22 -1.68
CA CYS A 73 7.54 6.94 -1.14
C CYS A 73 7.70 8.35 -1.71
N PRO A 74 7.65 9.42 -0.90
CA PRO A 74 8.05 10.74 -1.39
C PRO A 74 9.56 10.77 -1.71
N ASP A 75 9.92 11.32 -2.86
CA ASP A 75 11.31 11.55 -3.28
C ASP A 75 11.47 12.94 -3.92
N ARG A 76 12.15 13.83 -3.21
CA ARG A 76 12.39 15.22 -3.64
C ARG A 76 13.48 15.34 -4.71
N ARG A 77 14.19 14.27 -5.02
CA ARG A 77 15.22 14.25 -6.07
C ARG A 77 14.62 14.14 -7.47
N LEU A 78 13.35 13.75 -7.58
CA LEU A 78 12.62 13.75 -8.84
C LEU A 78 12.39 15.19 -9.30
N ASP A 79 12.74 15.51 -10.54
CA ASP A 79 12.58 16.86 -11.09
C ASP A 79 11.13 17.15 -11.53
N ALA A 80 10.89 18.37 -12.03
CA ALA A 80 9.56 18.83 -12.44
C ALA A 80 9.05 18.19 -13.73
N ASP A 81 9.93 17.65 -14.58
CA ASP A 81 9.57 17.00 -15.84
C ASP A 81 9.16 15.53 -15.60
N ALA A 82 9.74 14.90 -14.58
CA ALA A 82 9.44 13.53 -14.15
C ALA A 82 9.16 13.41 -12.63
N PRO A 83 8.15 14.13 -12.09
CA PRO A 83 7.92 14.19 -10.66
C PRO A 83 7.17 12.99 -10.10
N ALA A 84 6.78 11.99 -10.91
CA ALA A 84 6.11 10.77 -10.46
C ALA A 84 6.67 9.53 -11.18
N VAL A 85 6.95 8.47 -10.44
CA VAL A 85 7.60 7.26 -10.96
C VAL A 85 7.03 6.01 -10.30
N TRP A 86 6.97 4.92 -11.05
CA TRP A 86 6.80 3.57 -10.55
C TRP A 86 8.11 2.81 -10.76
N TYR A 87 8.73 2.33 -9.69
CA TYR A 87 9.89 1.44 -9.73
C TYR A 87 9.41 0.00 -9.64
N GLY A 88 9.08 -0.61 -10.79
CA GLY A 88 8.43 -1.92 -10.85
C GLY A 88 9.20 -3.07 -10.22
N GLN A 89 10.53 -3.04 -10.31
CA GLN A 89 11.39 -4.01 -9.65
C GLN A 89 11.18 -4.03 -8.13
N TRP A 90 10.97 -2.86 -7.53
CA TRP A 90 10.84 -2.67 -6.08
C TRP A 90 9.39 -2.65 -5.60
N GLY A 91 8.44 -2.46 -6.50
CA GLY A 91 7.03 -2.30 -6.14
C GLY A 91 6.73 -0.96 -5.47
N VAL A 92 7.42 0.11 -5.88
CA VAL A 92 7.37 1.41 -5.21
C VAL A 92 6.86 2.49 -6.15
N TYR A 93 5.81 3.19 -5.73
CA TYR A 93 5.36 4.45 -6.29
C TYR A 93 6.07 5.60 -5.61
N THR A 94 6.65 6.51 -6.39
CA THR A 94 7.32 7.69 -5.86
C THR A 94 6.82 8.97 -6.51
N TRP A 95 6.88 10.07 -5.76
CA TRP A 95 6.58 11.39 -6.28
C TRP A 95 7.42 12.47 -5.60
N ASN A 96 7.65 13.60 -6.28
CA ASN A 96 8.17 14.80 -5.64
C ASN A 96 7.03 15.56 -4.95
N PRO A 97 6.99 15.65 -3.60
CA PRO A 97 5.95 16.40 -2.89
C PRO A 97 6.04 17.92 -3.07
N GLU A 98 7.14 18.43 -3.64
CA GLU A 98 7.36 19.87 -3.87
C GLU A 98 6.91 20.31 -5.26
N VAL A 99 6.57 19.37 -6.15
CA VAL A 99 6.05 19.66 -7.49
C VAL A 99 4.53 19.59 -7.46
N GLU A 100 3.87 20.71 -7.81
CA GLU A 100 2.42 20.77 -7.88
C GLU A 100 1.87 19.71 -8.86
N GLY A 101 0.83 19.00 -8.45
CA GLY A 101 0.18 17.96 -9.26
C GLY A 101 0.83 16.58 -9.17
N ALA A 102 2.09 16.45 -8.74
CA ALA A 102 2.79 15.16 -8.67
C ALA A 102 2.08 14.12 -7.79
N GLY A 103 1.61 14.53 -6.61
CA GLY A 103 0.83 13.66 -5.72
C GLY A 103 -0.50 13.20 -6.34
N LYS A 104 -1.17 14.06 -7.11
CA LYS A 104 -2.39 13.70 -7.84
C LYS A 104 -2.09 12.74 -9.00
N ALA A 105 -1.01 12.99 -9.73
CA ALA A 105 -0.56 12.14 -10.82
C ALA A 105 -0.27 10.72 -10.33
N VAL A 106 0.53 10.56 -9.27
CA VAL A 106 0.83 9.22 -8.74
C VAL A 106 -0.40 8.53 -8.16
N ALA A 107 -1.30 9.26 -7.49
CA ALA A 107 -2.55 8.69 -6.97
C ALA A 107 -3.47 8.19 -8.08
N ALA A 108 -3.56 8.93 -9.20
CA ALA A 108 -4.34 8.51 -10.37
C ALA A 108 -3.74 7.26 -11.03
N GLN A 109 -2.41 7.15 -11.12
CA GLN A 109 -1.77 5.95 -11.64
C GLN A 109 -2.00 4.74 -10.73
N ILE A 110 -1.97 4.93 -9.41
CA ILE A 110 -2.32 3.88 -8.45
C ILE A 110 -3.76 3.41 -8.64
N ASP A 111 -4.74 4.33 -8.72
CA ASP A 111 -6.15 3.95 -8.95
C ASP A 111 -6.30 3.13 -10.24
N LYS A 112 -5.67 3.57 -11.33
CA LYS A 112 -5.68 2.84 -12.60
C LYS A 112 -5.04 1.44 -12.47
N MET A 113 -3.80 1.38 -11.97
CA MET A 113 -3.03 0.14 -11.91
C MET A 113 -3.59 -0.88 -10.92
N THR A 114 -4.27 -0.42 -9.87
CA THR A 114 -4.94 -1.31 -8.90
C THR A 114 -6.26 -1.88 -9.43
N ARG A 115 -6.98 -1.16 -10.31
CA ARG A 115 -8.18 -1.69 -10.98
C ARG A 115 -7.85 -2.75 -12.03
N ASP A 116 -6.79 -2.53 -12.79
CA ASP A 116 -6.36 -3.43 -13.86
C ASP A 116 -5.39 -4.51 -13.35
N GLU A 117 -5.07 -4.49 -12.05
CA GLU A 117 -4.04 -5.32 -11.38
C GLU A 117 -2.69 -5.41 -12.13
N THR A 118 -2.35 -4.36 -12.86
CA THR A 118 -1.18 -4.34 -13.75
C THR A 118 0.00 -3.69 -13.05
N PHE A 119 0.95 -4.51 -12.59
CA PHE A 119 2.16 -4.07 -11.86
C PHE A 119 3.44 -4.52 -12.59
N PRO A 120 3.80 -3.83 -13.69
CA PRO A 120 4.95 -4.18 -14.51
C PRO A 120 6.24 -4.13 -13.69
N THR A 121 7.26 -4.89 -14.12
CA THR A 121 8.58 -4.85 -13.47
C THR A 121 9.43 -3.68 -13.92
N GLU A 122 9.07 -3.07 -15.04
CA GLU A 122 9.72 -1.93 -15.65
C GLU A 122 9.49 -0.65 -14.83
N THR A 123 10.44 0.28 -14.94
CA THR A 123 10.25 1.64 -14.43
C THR A 123 9.30 2.40 -15.35
N LEU A 124 8.25 3.00 -14.80
CA LEU A 124 7.36 3.91 -15.51
C LEU A 124 7.53 5.32 -14.94
N VAL A 125 7.59 6.32 -15.81
CA VAL A 125 7.82 7.72 -15.44
C VAL A 125 6.68 8.57 -15.96
N TRP A 126 6.21 9.49 -15.13
CA TRP A 126 5.11 10.39 -15.44
C TRP A 126 5.42 11.85 -15.11
N ASN A 127 4.90 12.75 -15.93
CA ASN A 127 4.92 14.18 -15.65
C ASN A 127 3.83 14.55 -14.61
N ALA A 128 3.77 15.82 -14.19
CA ALA A 128 2.77 16.31 -13.22
C ALA A 128 1.31 16.17 -13.68
N LYS A 129 1.05 15.93 -14.97
CA LYS A 129 -0.28 15.67 -15.53
C LYS A 129 -0.63 14.18 -15.58
N GLY A 130 0.31 13.30 -15.21
CA GLY A 130 0.16 11.85 -15.28
C GLY A 130 0.43 11.27 -16.67
N GLU A 131 1.00 12.04 -17.59
CA GLU A 131 1.35 11.57 -18.94
C GLU A 131 2.71 10.86 -18.90
N VAL A 132 2.87 9.80 -19.70
CA VAL A 132 4.11 9.02 -19.76
C VAL A 132 5.25 9.87 -20.32
N VAL A 133 6.37 9.88 -19.61
CA VAL A 133 7.62 10.51 -20.06
C VAL A 133 8.56 9.40 -20.54
N LYS A 134 9.07 9.54 -21.77
CA LYS A 134 10.03 8.61 -22.36
C LYS A 134 11.42 9.23 -22.38
N ASN A 135 12.46 8.40 -22.35
CA ASN A 135 13.88 8.81 -22.42
C ASN A 135 14.30 9.80 -21.31
N HIS A 136 13.65 9.75 -20.15
CA HIS A 136 14.01 10.55 -18.99
C HIS A 136 14.74 9.71 -17.96
N THR A 137 15.84 10.24 -17.43
CA THR A 137 16.60 9.57 -16.37
C THR A 137 16.05 10.01 -15.03
N VAL A 138 15.75 9.05 -14.16
CA VAL A 138 15.29 9.31 -12.79
C VAL A 138 16.31 8.75 -11.80
N PRO A 139 16.41 9.30 -10.57
CA PRO A 139 17.26 8.75 -9.53
C PRO A 139 16.94 7.27 -9.28
N ALA A 140 17.95 6.47 -8.95
CA ALA A 140 17.69 5.10 -8.50
C ALA A 140 16.91 5.11 -7.18
N PHE A 141 15.97 4.18 -7.05
CA PHE A 141 15.32 3.92 -5.77
C PHE A 141 16.22 3.05 -4.89
N GLU A 142 16.51 3.55 -3.70
CA GLU A 142 17.33 2.88 -2.70
C GLU A 142 16.47 2.68 -1.44
N PRO A 143 15.93 1.47 -1.19
CA PRO A 143 15.16 1.22 0.00
C PRO A 143 16.01 1.38 1.26
N ARG A 144 15.37 1.72 2.40
CA ARG A 144 16.05 1.68 3.70
C ARG A 144 16.66 0.30 3.97
N PRO A 145 17.81 0.20 4.67
CA PRO A 145 18.39 -1.08 5.01
C PRO A 145 17.39 -2.01 5.71
N GLY A 146 17.27 -3.24 5.24
CA GLY A 146 16.34 -4.23 5.78
C GLY A 146 14.86 -4.02 5.42
N ALA A 147 14.53 -3.04 4.57
CA ALA A 147 13.15 -2.81 4.15
C ALA A 147 12.61 -3.97 3.31
N ALA A 148 11.37 -4.37 3.60
CA ALA A 148 10.64 -5.36 2.82
C ALA A 148 10.02 -4.70 1.58
N VAL A 149 10.66 -4.91 0.43
CA VAL A 149 10.22 -4.47 -0.90
C VAL A 149 10.15 -5.66 -1.85
N ARG A 150 9.48 -5.50 -3.00
CA ARG A 150 9.58 -6.51 -4.07
C ARG A 150 11.04 -6.61 -4.48
N VAL A 151 11.57 -7.81 -4.60
CA VAL A 151 12.87 -8.04 -5.24
C VAL A 151 12.63 -9.10 -6.29
N LYS A 152 12.91 -8.77 -7.55
CA LYS A 152 13.03 -9.80 -8.58
C LYS A 152 14.27 -10.61 -8.23
N VAL A 153 14.09 -11.84 -7.73
CA VAL A 153 15.17 -12.84 -7.77
C VAL A 153 15.43 -13.07 -9.25
N GLN A 154 16.64 -12.70 -9.70
CA GLN A 154 17.07 -12.98 -11.08
C GLN A 154 17.13 -14.49 -11.31
#